data_AF-A0A4Y5ZA20-F1
#
_entry.id   AF-A0A4Y5ZA20-F1
#
_cell.length_a   1.000
_cell.length_b   1.000
_cell.length_c   1.000
_cell.angle_alpha   90.00
_cell.angle_beta   90.00
_cell.angle_gamma   90.00
#
_symmetry.space_group_name_H-M   'P 1'
#
loop_
_entity.id
_entity.type
_entity.pdbx_description
1 polymer ?
#
loop_
_entity_poly.entity_id
_entity_poly.type
_entity_poly.pdbx_seq_one_letter_code
_entity_poly.pdbx_strand_id
1 'polypeptide(L)'
;MSHATTLLVDTDLERDDAAAAATGLYLKLVGDGTISAVLDPGEDAPFHVLDHRLTAETGIHAIGLHASGHRWLRDGQGAHMIDGGRENGIFCRYDGSFTIRCPQCRALLAPGDEGSDALEEALAVWCDSPDSAFVACPHCSTWTPLTTWRSPAHDFAVGHFAISLHGAHLRSFIDGNDHAAMALRQRLGDLATDYTVVFSAA
;
A
#
# COMPACT_ATOMS: atom_id res chain seq x y z
N MET A 1 11.28 14.80 -0.57
CA MET A 1 10.58 14.08 -1.65
C MET A 1 10.89 12.61 -1.45
N SER A 2 9.88 11.79 -1.14
CA SER A 2 10.09 10.37 -0.82
C SER A 2 10.35 9.58 -2.10
N HIS A 3 11.45 8.82 -2.14
CA HIS A 3 11.78 7.89 -3.23
C HIS A 3 11.10 6.52 -3.01
N ALA A 4 9.90 6.49 -2.46
CA ALA A 4 9.20 5.25 -2.10
C ALA A 4 8.13 4.91 -3.13
N THR A 5 8.13 3.69 -3.66
CA THR A 5 7.06 3.14 -4.50
C THR A 5 6.23 2.16 -3.66
N THR A 6 4.93 2.42 -3.52
CA THR A 6 4.04 1.56 -2.73
C THR A 6 3.31 0.57 -3.63
N LEU A 7 3.40 -0.71 -3.28
CA LEU A 7 2.75 -1.84 -3.92
C LEU A 7 1.63 -2.33 -3.02
N LEU A 8 0.44 -2.44 -3.56
CA LEU A 8 -0.70 -3.02 -2.86
C LEU A 8 -0.65 -4.51 -3.05
N VAL A 9 -0.76 -5.23 -1.96
CA VAL A 9 -0.71 -6.69 -2.00
C VAL A 9 -2.10 -7.20 -1.71
N ASP A 10 -2.63 -7.98 -2.64
CA ASP A 10 -3.89 -8.71 -2.50
C ASP A 10 -5.07 -7.81 -2.09
N THR A 11 -5.74 -7.23 -3.10
CA THR A 11 -6.91 -6.38 -2.87
C THR A 11 -8.14 -7.15 -2.36
N ASP A 12 -8.07 -8.48 -2.35
CA ASP A 12 -9.15 -9.35 -1.87
C ASP A 12 -8.86 -9.90 -0.46
N LEU A 13 -7.68 -9.59 0.11
CA LEU A 13 -7.31 -9.96 1.47
C LEU A 13 -8.26 -9.32 2.49
N GLU A 14 -8.87 -10.14 3.35
CA GLU A 14 -9.72 -9.63 4.42
C GLU A 14 -8.93 -8.74 5.39
N ARG A 15 -9.55 -7.67 5.88
CA ARG A 15 -8.91 -6.71 6.78
C ARG A 15 -8.28 -7.37 7.99
N ASP A 16 -8.99 -8.34 8.57
CA ASP A 16 -8.58 -9.00 9.81
C ASP A 16 -7.37 -9.93 9.57
N ASP A 17 -7.12 -10.33 8.32
CA ASP A 17 -5.96 -11.13 7.91
C ASP A 17 -4.75 -10.28 7.51
N ALA A 18 -4.92 -8.98 7.28
CA ALA A 18 -3.85 -8.10 6.80
C ALA A 18 -2.66 -8.00 7.77
N ALA A 19 -2.91 -7.94 9.08
CA ALA A 19 -1.85 -7.95 10.07
C ALA A 19 -1.15 -9.31 10.15
N ALA A 20 -1.89 -10.41 10.00
CA ALA A 20 -1.28 -11.74 9.95
C ALA A 20 -0.39 -11.89 8.69
N ALA A 21 -0.85 -11.41 7.53
CA ALA A 21 -0.11 -11.43 6.28
C ALA A 21 1.16 -10.56 6.35
N ALA A 22 1.03 -9.32 6.85
CA ALA A 22 2.18 -8.43 7.06
C ALA A 22 3.21 -9.03 8.04
N THR A 23 2.75 -9.69 9.12
CA THR A 23 3.64 -10.37 10.08
C THR A 23 4.33 -11.55 9.43
N GLY A 24 3.59 -12.37 8.68
CA GLY A 24 4.13 -13.53 7.97
C GLY A 24 5.22 -13.15 6.98
N LEU A 25 5.00 -12.08 6.21
CA LEU A 25 6.02 -11.59 5.27
C LEU A 25 7.24 -11.02 6.00
N TYR A 26 7.04 -10.24 7.07
CA TYR A 26 8.14 -9.74 7.90
C TYR A 26 9.02 -10.88 8.43
N LEU A 27 8.42 -11.90 9.05
CA LEU A 27 9.15 -13.04 9.61
C LEU A 27 9.94 -13.80 8.55
N LYS A 28 9.38 -13.92 7.34
CA LYS A 28 10.06 -14.54 6.20
C LYS A 28 11.28 -13.73 5.77
N LEU A 29 11.12 -12.43 5.51
CA LEU A 29 12.20 -11.56 5.01
C LEU A 29 13.31 -11.31 6.05
N VAL A 30 12.99 -11.35 7.35
CA VAL A 30 14.00 -11.35 8.42
C VAL A 30 14.71 -12.70 8.49
N GLY A 31 13.95 -13.80 8.44
CA GLY A 31 14.50 -15.16 8.54
C GLY A 31 15.44 -15.54 7.41
N ASP A 32 15.21 -15.02 6.20
CA ASP A 32 16.09 -15.22 5.04
C ASP A 32 17.21 -14.17 4.90
N GLY A 33 17.25 -13.18 5.80
CA GLY A 33 18.26 -12.13 5.81
C GLY A 33 18.10 -11.07 4.71
N THR A 34 16.92 -10.96 4.10
CA THR A 34 16.63 -9.90 3.12
C THR A 34 16.54 -8.53 3.80
N ILE A 35 15.91 -8.44 4.98
CA ILE A 35 15.76 -7.19 5.74
C ILE A 35 16.24 -7.33 7.19
N SER A 36 16.49 -6.17 7.82
CA SER A 36 16.74 -6.04 9.26
C SER A 36 15.49 -6.35 10.07
N ALA A 37 15.66 -6.93 11.26
CA ALA A 37 14.59 -7.11 12.24
C ALA A 37 14.15 -5.79 12.92
N VAL A 38 14.88 -4.70 12.68
CA VAL A 38 14.67 -3.42 13.35
C VAL A 38 14.22 -2.36 12.35
N LEU A 39 13.19 -1.60 12.72
CA LEU A 39 12.66 -0.47 11.97
C LEU A 39 13.61 0.73 11.99
N ASP A 40 13.64 1.47 10.89
CA ASP A 40 14.31 2.76 10.80
C ASP A 40 13.54 3.83 11.60
N PRO A 41 14.25 4.79 12.22
CA PRO A 41 13.59 5.91 12.87
C PRO A 41 13.03 6.87 11.80
N GLY A 42 11.71 6.92 11.65
CA GLY A 42 11.04 7.78 10.67
C GLY A 42 9.52 7.66 10.68
N GLU A 43 8.85 8.48 9.87
CA GLU A 43 7.38 8.55 9.77
C GLU A 43 6.76 7.26 9.19
N ASP A 44 7.45 6.59 8.26
CA ASP A 44 7.03 5.33 7.64
C ASP A 44 7.75 4.08 8.19
N ALA A 45 8.68 4.29 9.13
CA ALA A 45 9.49 3.29 9.82
C ALA A 45 9.86 2.02 8.99
N PRO A 46 10.50 2.13 7.80
CA PRO A 46 10.77 0.95 6.97
C PRO A 46 11.87 0.06 7.57
N PHE A 47 12.00 -1.15 7.03
CA PHE A 47 13.07 -2.10 7.37
C PHE A 47 14.23 -1.96 6.38
N HIS A 48 15.45 -1.77 6.88
CA HIS A 48 16.66 -1.78 6.06
C HIS A 48 16.84 -3.10 5.31
N VAL A 49 17.18 -3.03 4.02
CA VAL A 49 17.58 -4.21 3.23
C VAL A 49 19.02 -4.59 3.59
N LEU A 50 19.21 -5.85 3.98
CA LEU A 50 20.53 -6.43 4.29
C LEU A 50 21.12 -7.20 3.09
N ASP A 51 20.27 -7.61 2.14
CA ASP A 51 20.75 -8.26 0.92
C ASP A 51 21.44 -7.26 -0.01
N HIS A 52 22.76 -7.30 -0.01
CA HIS A 52 23.63 -6.49 -0.85
C HIS A 52 23.41 -6.72 -2.36
N ARG A 53 23.01 -7.93 -2.78
CA ARG A 53 22.76 -8.24 -4.19
C ARG A 53 21.45 -7.58 -4.61
N LEU A 54 20.41 -7.70 -3.79
CA LEU A 54 19.15 -7.01 -4.01
C LEU A 54 19.38 -5.50 -4.11
N THR A 55 20.14 -4.92 -3.18
CA THR A 55 20.46 -3.49 -3.18
C THR A 55 21.25 -3.08 -4.42
N ALA A 56 22.26 -3.85 -4.81
CA ALA A 56 23.11 -3.53 -5.96
C ALA A 56 22.39 -3.68 -7.31
N GLU A 57 21.49 -4.66 -7.43
CA GLU A 57 20.76 -4.94 -8.67
C GLU A 57 19.53 -4.03 -8.84
N THR A 58 18.83 -3.71 -7.75
CA THR A 58 17.56 -2.95 -7.80
C THR A 58 17.66 -1.50 -7.31
N GLY A 59 18.69 -1.17 -6.53
CA GLY A 59 18.80 0.12 -5.84
C GLY A 59 17.88 0.29 -4.63
N ILE A 60 17.13 -0.76 -4.24
CA ILE A 60 16.25 -0.77 -3.07
C ILE A 60 17.09 -0.95 -1.81
N HIS A 61 16.97 -0.01 -0.88
CA HIS A 61 17.71 -0.01 0.38
C HIS A 61 16.82 -0.17 1.62
N ALA A 62 15.50 0.00 1.49
CA ALA A 62 14.56 -0.27 2.58
C ALA A 62 13.19 -0.73 2.05
N ILE A 63 12.47 -1.49 2.87
CA ILE A 63 11.14 -2.03 2.58
C ILE A 63 10.21 -1.70 3.76
N GLY A 64 9.13 -0.96 3.49
CA GLY A 64 8.01 -0.78 4.41
C GLY A 64 6.97 -1.87 4.21
N LEU A 65 6.38 -2.36 5.31
CA LEU A 65 5.27 -3.32 5.32
C LEU A 65 4.12 -2.67 6.07
N HIS A 66 2.93 -2.62 5.48
CA HIS A 66 1.84 -1.80 5.99
C HIS A 66 0.56 -2.60 6.10
N ALA A 67 -0.07 -2.61 7.28
CA ALA A 67 -1.37 -3.25 7.50
C ALA A 67 -2.36 -2.22 8.05
N SER A 68 -3.50 -2.09 7.39
CA SER A 68 -4.55 -1.12 7.75
C SER A 68 -5.00 -1.31 9.21
N GLY A 69 -5.05 -0.23 9.99
CA GLY A 69 -5.44 -0.24 11.41
C GLY A 69 -4.35 -0.68 12.40
N HIS A 70 -3.18 -1.08 11.90
CA HIS A 70 -2.07 -1.61 12.69
C HIS A 70 -0.84 -0.71 12.57
N ARG A 71 0.09 -0.80 13.53
CA ARG A 71 1.44 -0.21 13.41
C ARG A 71 2.49 -1.19 13.87
N TRP A 72 3.68 -1.02 13.33
CA TRP A 72 4.87 -1.66 13.86
C TRP A 72 5.35 -0.97 15.13
N LEU A 73 5.66 -1.78 16.13
CA LEU A 73 6.36 -1.36 17.33
C LEU A 73 7.71 -2.07 17.36
N ARG A 74 8.77 -1.30 17.62
CA ARG A 74 10.09 -1.86 17.89
C ARG A 74 10.16 -2.34 19.33
N ASP A 75 10.64 -3.55 19.52
CA ASP A 75 11.09 -4.09 20.80
C ASP A 75 12.59 -4.42 20.78
N GLY A 76 13.11 -4.95 21.89
CA GLY A 76 14.53 -5.30 22.04
C GLY A 76 14.97 -6.56 21.28
N GLN A 77 14.07 -7.23 20.57
CA GLN A 77 14.29 -8.49 19.83
C GLN A 77 13.89 -8.37 18.34
N GLY A 78 13.18 -7.31 17.95
CA GLY A 78 12.77 -7.04 16.57
C GLY A 78 11.58 -6.08 16.52
N ALA A 79 10.80 -6.14 15.44
CA ALA A 79 9.52 -5.46 15.34
C ALA A 79 8.35 -6.45 15.48
N HIS A 80 7.24 -5.97 16.04
CA HIS A 80 5.97 -6.68 16.06
C HIS A 80 4.82 -5.71 15.76
N MET A 81 3.71 -6.20 15.21
CA MET A 81 2.54 -5.37 14.98
C MET A 81 1.62 -5.34 16.19
N ILE A 82 1.03 -4.16 16.41
CA ILE A 82 0.00 -3.94 17.42
C ILE A 82 -1.19 -3.20 16.81
N ASP A 83 -2.36 -3.41 17.41
CA ASP A 83 -3.57 -2.64 17.13
C ASP A 83 -3.36 -1.16 17.48
N GLY A 84 -3.95 -0.27 16.68
CA GLY A 84 -3.93 1.17 16.95
C GLY A 84 -2.74 1.90 16.31
N GLY A 85 -2.51 1.64 15.02
CA GLY A 85 -1.54 2.36 14.21
C GLY A 85 -2.09 3.58 13.48
N ARG A 86 -1.22 4.55 13.19
CA ARG A 86 -1.51 5.61 12.21
C ARG A 86 -1.02 5.18 10.84
N GLU A 87 -1.64 4.19 10.22
CA GLU A 87 -1.47 3.98 8.79
C GLU A 87 -2.82 3.72 8.13
N ASN A 88 -3.30 4.84 7.60
CA ASN A 88 -4.55 5.10 6.92
C ASN A 88 -4.76 4.06 5.81
N GLY A 89 -5.88 3.32 5.85
CA GLY A 89 -6.21 2.28 4.86
C GLY A 89 -6.48 2.79 3.43
N ILE A 90 -5.95 3.96 3.09
CA ILE A 90 -5.90 4.49 1.72
C ILE A 90 -4.42 4.63 1.40
N PHE A 91 -3.88 3.66 0.68
CA PHE A 91 -2.58 3.81 0.05
C PHE A 91 -2.77 4.68 -1.19
N CYS A 92 -2.94 5.98 -0.95
CA CYS A 92 -3.15 6.98 -1.98
C CYS A 92 -2.10 8.07 -1.90
N ARG A 93 -1.75 8.53 -3.09
CA ARG A 93 -1.09 9.79 -3.31
C ARG A 93 -2.08 10.92 -3.25
N TYR A 94 -2.14 11.57 -2.10
CA TYR A 94 -2.88 12.81 -1.95
C TYR A 94 -2.21 13.99 -2.71
N ASP A 95 -0.99 13.82 -3.22
CA ASP A 95 -0.19 14.90 -3.82
C ASP A 95 -0.44 15.17 -5.32
N GLY A 96 -1.38 14.47 -5.98
CA GLY A 96 -1.57 14.57 -7.43
C GLY A 96 -2.99 14.49 -7.99
N SER A 97 -4.03 14.43 -7.14
CA SER A 97 -5.40 14.04 -7.52
C SER A 97 -5.49 12.61 -8.10
N PHE A 98 -6.61 11.93 -7.89
CA PHE A 98 -6.84 10.57 -8.37
C PHE A 98 -8.28 10.44 -8.86
N THR A 99 -8.54 9.46 -9.73
CA THR A 99 -9.88 9.20 -10.24
C THR A 99 -10.34 7.80 -9.81
N ILE A 100 -11.57 7.70 -9.32
CA ILE A 100 -12.25 6.44 -8.99
C ILE A 100 -13.47 6.23 -9.88
N ARG A 101 -13.91 4.98 -10.00
CA ARG A 101 -15.06 4.51 -10.77
C ARG A 101 -16.12 4.02 -9.82
N CYS A 102 -17.34 4.47 -10.06
CA CYS A 102 -18.50 3.92 -9.38
C CYS A 102 -18.63 2.42 -9.69
N PRO A 103 -18.80 1.54 -8.69
CA PRO A 103 -18.97 0.10 -8.92
C PRO A 103 -20.25 -0.22 -9.73
N GLN A 104 -21.24 0.66 -9.72
CA GLN A 104 -22.52 0.46 -10.41
C GLN A 104 -22.49 0.97 -11.85
N CYS A 105 -22.28 2.27 -12.04
CA CYS A 105 -22.38 2.90 -13.36
C CYS A 105 -21.04 3.15 -14.04
N ARG A 106 -19.91 2.83 -13.36
CA ARG A 106 -18.53 3.05 -13.83
C ARG A 106 -18.17 4.51 -14.13
N ALA A 107 -19.03 5.47 -13.76
CA ALA A 107 -18.74 6.89 -13.88
C ALA A 107 -17.49 7.26 -13.07
N LEU A 108 -16.72 8.18 -13.61
CA LEU A 108 -15.50 8.69 -13.00
C LEU A 108 -15.83 9.74 -11.95
N LEU A 109 -15.03 9.76 -10.88
CA LEU A 109 -15.09 10.76 -9.82
C LEU A 109 -13.68 11.03 -9.31
N ALA A 110 -13.28 12.28 -9.21
CA ALA A 110 -12.03 12.71 -8.58
C ALA A 110 -12.31 13.72 -7.46
N PRO A 111 -11.45 13.80 -6.41
CA PRO A 111 -11.51 14.90 -5.46
C PRO A 111 -11.39 16.26 -6.17
N GLY A 112 -12.19 17.24 -5.76
CA GLY A 112 -12.31 18.53 -6.41
C GLY A 112 -13.20 18.59 -7.66
N ASP A 113 -13.78 17.47 -8.13
CA ASP A 113 -14.81 17.49 -9.18
C ASP A 113 -16.14 18.03 -8.63
N GLU A 114 -16.99 18.58 -9.50
CA GLU A 114 -18.36 18.97 -9.12
C GLU A 114 -19.14 17.74 -8.60
N GLY A 115 -19.55 17.77 -7.34
CA GLY A 115 -20.24 16.66 -6.68
C GLY A 115 -19.32 15.63 -6.01
N SER A 116 -18.02 15.92 -5.82
CA SER A 116 -17.08 15.07 -5.08
C SER A 116 -17.12 15.22 -3.56
N ASP A 117 -17.98 16.07 -3.00
CA ASP A 117 -18.07 16.31 -1.55
C ASP A 117 -18.24 15.00 -0.75
N ALA A 118 -19.09 14.09 -1.23
CA ALA A 118 -19.32 12.79 -0.60
C ALA A 118 -18.08 11.89 -0.64
N LEU A 119 -17.22 12.03 -1.66
CA LEU A 119 -15.93 11.33 -1.71
C LEU A 119 -14.97 11.93 -0.68
N GLU A 120 -14.86 13.25 -0.60
CA GLU A 120 -13.97 13.91 0.35
C GLU A 120 -14.34 13.63 1.81
N GLU A 121 -15.64 13.66 2.13
CA GLU A 121 -16.17 13.25 3.42
C GLU A 121 -15.88 11.77 3.72
N ALA A 122 -16.11 10.88 2.75
CA ALA A 122 -15.81 9.46 2.92
C ALA A 122 -14.31 9.21 3.15
N LEU A 123 -13.42 9.92 2.45
CA LEU A 123 -11.97 9.84 2.65
C LEU A 123 -11.57 10.35 4.04
N ALA A 124 -12.22 11.40 4.55
CA ALA A 124 -11.98 11.91 5.89
C ALA A 124 -12.40 10.91 6.98
N VAL A 125 -13.54 10.24 6.79
CA VAL A 125 -14.04 9.21 7.72
C VAL A 125 -13.27 7.89 7.60
N TRP A 126 -12.77 7.57 6.40
CA TRP A 126 -12.15 6.29 6.10
C TRP A 126 -11.01 5.92 7.06
N CYS A 127 -10.19 6.89 7.42
CA CYS A 127 -9.05 6.65 8.31
C CYS A 127 -9.48 6.20 9.71
N ASP A 128 -10.61 6.71 10.21
CA ASP A 128 -11.11 6.43 11.56
C ASP A 128 -12.14 5.28 11.60
N SER A 129 -12.96 5.15 10.56
CA SER A 129 -14.03 4.15 10.46
C SER A 129 -14.25 3.74 9.01
N PRO A 130 -13.41 2.86 8.44
CA PRO A 130 -13.49 2.45 7.03
C PRO A 130 -14.82 1.79 6.68
N ASP A 131 -15.42 1.04 7.62
CA ASP A 131 -16.72 0.39 7.43
C ASP A 131 -17.89 1.39 7.37
N SER A 132 -17.67 2.62 7.83
CA SER A 132 -18.63 3.72 7.82
C SER A 132 -18.39 4.70 6.69
N ALA A 133 -17.37 4.50 5.86
CA ALA A 133 -17.02 5.38 4.75
C ALA A 133 -17.77 4.96 3.48
N PHE A 134 -18.80 5.74 3.13
CA PHE A 134 -19.64 5.52 1.97
C PHE A 134 -19.58 6.71 1.02
N VAL A 135 -19.53 6.42 -0.29
CA VAL A 135 -19.57 7.44 -1.33
C VAL A 135 -20.89 7.35 -2.10
N ALA A 136 -21.54 8.49 -2.24
CA ALA A 136 -22.66 8.67 -3.15
C ALA A 136 -22.15 8.98 -4.55
N CYS A 137 -22.50 8.16 -5.54
CA CYS A 137 -22.13 8.47 -6.92
C CYS A 137 -22.97 9.65 -7.45
N PRO A 138 -22.36 10.74 -7.96
CA PRO A 138 -23.12 11.87 -8.49
C PRO A 138 -23.89 11.53 -9.77
N HIS A 139 -23.54 10.44 -10.46
CA HIS A 139 -24.18 10.04 -11.72
C HIS A 139 -25.36 9.08 -11.54
N CYS A 140 -25.27 8.11 -10.63
CA CYS A 140 -26.33 7.10 -10.44
C CYS A 140 -26.97 7.14 -9.05
N SER A 141 -26.56 8.09 -8.20
CA SER A 141 -27.05 8.32 -6.84
C SER A 141 -26.97 7.09 -5.91
N THR A 142 -26.20 6.07 -6.28
CA THR A 142 -26.03 4.88 -5.45
C THR A 142 -24.99 5.17 -4.37
N TRP A 143 -25.35 4.84 -3.14
CA TRP A 143 -24.45 4.83 -1.99
C TRP A 143 -23.77 3.47 -1.90
N THR A 144 -22.44 3.47 -1.95
CA THR A 144 -21.66 2.23 -1.85
C THR A 144 -20.44 2.44 -0.96
N PRO A 145 -19.99 1.40 -0.25
CA PRO A 145 -18.79 1.49 0.57
C PRO A 145 -17.60 1.92 -0.29
N LEU A 146 -16.74 2.81 0.24
CA LEU A 146 -15.58 3.31 -0.50
C LEU A 146 -14.62 2.17 -0.92
N THR A 147 -14.54 1.08 -0.14
CA THR A 147 -13.81 -0.17 -0.48
C THR A 147 -14.16 -0.76 -1.84
N THR A 148 -15.37 -0.49 -2.35
CA THR A 148 -15.87 -1.10 -3.60
C THR A 148 -15.53 -0.28 -4.84
N TRP A 149 -14.99 0.93 -4.68
CA TRP A 149 -14.61 1.81 -5.78
C TRP A 149 -13.21 1.44 -6.31
N ARG A 150 -12.96 1.65 -7.61
CA ARG A 150 -11.72 1.26 -8.31
C ARG A 150 -11.25 2.38 -9.24
N SER A 151 -9.96 2.53 -9.52
CA SER A 151 -9.48 3.58 -10.45
C SER A 151 -9.36 3.10 -11.90
N PRO A 152 -9.52 3.99 -12.91
CA PRO A 152 -9.27 3.70 -14.33
C PRO A 152 -7.80 3.53 -14.71
N ALA A 153 -6.94 4.31 -14.06
CA ALA A 153 -5.59 4.61 -14.54
C ALA A 153 -4.52 3.80 -13.81
N HIS A 154 -4.70 3.58 -12.50
CA HIS A 154 -3.96 2.69 -11.59
C HIS A 154 -4.79 2.62 -10.31
N ASP A 155 -4.98 1.42 -9.74
CA ASP A 155 -5.98 1.21 -8.68
C ASP A 155 -5.81 2.19 -7.52
N PHE A 156 -6.82 3.04 -7.36
CA PHE A 156 -7.18 3.58 -6.06
C PHE A 156 -7.41 2.36 -5.19
N ALA A 157 -6.46 2.07 -4.32
CA ALA A 157 -6.60 0.95 -3.44
C ALA A 157 -6.78 1.42 -2.02
N VAL A 158 -8.04 1.29 -1.66
CA VAL A 158 -8.39 0.74 -0.38
C VAL A 158 -7.79 -0.68 -0.30
N GLY A 159 -6.53 -0.77 0.10
CA GLY A 159 -5.85 -2.03 0.38
C GLY A 159 -5.77 -2.24 1.89
N HIS A 160 -5.93 -3.48 2.35
CA HIS A 160 -5.72 -3.81 3.76
C HIS A 160 -4.25 -4.11 4.06
N PHE A 161 -3.46 -4.48 3.04
CA PHE A 161 -2.04 -4.76 3.12
C PHE A 161 -1.25 -4.11 1.95
N ALA A 162 -0.09 -3.51 2.24
CA ALA A 162 0.79 -2.94 1.23
C ALA A 162 2.27 -3.06 1.60
N ILE A 163 3.12 -2.91 0.59
CA ILE A 163 4.58 -2.95 0.66
C ILE A 163 5.14 -1.67 0.02
N SER A 164 5.90 -0.87 0.76
CA SER A 164 6.62 0.28 0.19
C SER A 164 8.08 -0.07 -0.07
N LEU A 165 8.58 0.20 -1.28
CA LEU A 165 9.97 -0.03 -1.66
C LEU A 165 10.70 1.31 -1.74
N HIS A 166 11.80 1.47 -1.00
CA HIS A 166 12.58 2.71 -0.94
C HIS A 166 13.91 2.53 -1.67
N GLY A 167 14.20 3.36 -2.67
CA GLY A 167 15.39 3.15 -3.51
C GLY A 167 15.60 4.13 -4.65
N ALA A 168 16.86 4.29 -5.06
CA ALA A 168 17.17 4.87 -6.37
C ALA A 168 16.85 3.84 -7.47
N HIS A 169 16.40 4.27 -8.64
CA HIS A 169 16.12 3.42 -9.81
C HIS A 169 14.90 2.49 -9.74
N LEU A 170 13.96 2.70 -8.79
CA LEU A 170 12.67 1.99 -8.74
C LEU A 170 11.90 1.96 -10.08
N ARG A 171 12.13 2.94 -10.97
CA ARG A 171 11.54 2.98 -12.32
C ARG A 171 11.92 1.79 -13.21
N SER A 172 13.12 1.19 -13.08
CA SER A 172 13.49 0.02 -13.89
C SER A 172 12.69 -1.23 -13.54
N PHE A 173 12.16 -1.30 -12.30
CA PHE A 173 11.26 -2.36 -11.86
C PHE A 173 9.91 -2.35 -12.58
N ILE A 174 9.52 -1.18 -13.11
CA ILE A 174 8.22 -0.92 -13.73
C ILE A 174 8.22 -1.34 -15.21
N ASP A 175 9.35 -1.17 -15.89
CA ASP A 175 9.48 -1.46 -17.34
C ASP A 175 9.49 -2.96 -17.66
N GLY A 176 9.28 -3.82 -16.65
CA GLY A 176 8.87 -5.21 -16.82
C GLY A 176 9.92 -6.16 -17.42
N ASN A 177 11.18 -5.73 -17.52
CA ASN A 177 12.20 -6.49 -18.23
C ASN A 177 13.52 -6.66 -17.44
N ASP A 178 13.45 -6.59 -16.11
CA ASP A 178 14.61 -6.76 -15.25
C ASP A 178 14.51 -8.06 -14.43
N HIS A 179 15.55 -8.90 -14.54
CA HIS A 179 15.73 -10.10 -13.73
C HIS A 179 15.61 -9.78 -12.23
N ALA A 180 16.08 -8.59 -11.83
CA ALA A 180 16.02 -8.11 -10.47
C ALA A 180 14.58 -7.88 -9.98
N ALA A 181 13.68 -7.47 -10.90
CA ALA A 181 12.28 -7.25 -10.57
C ALA A 181 11.52 -8.54 -10.29
N MET A 182 11.78 -9.57 -11.10
CA MET A 182 11.24 -10.91 -10.87
C MET A 182 11.81 -11.56 -9.60
N ALA A 183 13.11 -11.37 -9.33
CA ALA A 183 13.75 -11.91 -8.14
C ALA A 183 13.16 -11.32 -6.84
N LEU A 184 12.90 -10.00 -6.80
CA LEU A 184 12.21 -9.40 -5.66
C LEU A 184 10.78 -9.92 -5.54
N ARG A 185 10.02 -10.00 -6.63
CA ARG A 185 8.64 -10.56 -6.61
C ARG A 185 8.60 -11.98 -6.05
N GLN A 186 9.53 -12.84 -6.49
CA GLN A 186 9.66 -14.21 -5.97
C GLN A 186 9.98 -14.24 -4.47
N ARG A 187 10.79 -13.29 -3.98
CA ARG A 187 11.11 -13.16 -2.56
C ARG A 187 9.92 -12.68 -1.73
N LEU A 188 9.17 -11.70 -2.23
CA LEU A 188 7.93 -11.24 -1.60
C LEU A 188 6.85 -12.34 -1.57
N GLY A 189 6.91 -13.31 -2.49
CA GLY A 189 6.20 -14.61 -2.41
C GLY A 189 4.73 -14.61 -2.87
N ASP A 190 4.11 -15.79 -2.80
CA ASP A 190 2.72 -16.10 -3.22
C ASP A 190 1.61 -15.43 -2.36
N LEU A 191 1.95 -14.65 -1.33
CA LEU A 191 0.96 -13.79 -0.65
C LEU A 191 0.53 -12.60 -1.52
N ALA A 192 1.21 -12.39 -2.65
CA ALA A 192 0.94 -11.34 -3.63
C ALA A 192 0.54 -11.96 -4.98
N THR A 193 -0.30 -13.00 -4.98
CA THR A 193 -0.74 -13.66 -6.23
C THR A 193 -1.34 -12.64 -7.21
N ASP A 194 -2.05 -11.64 -6.68
CA ASP A 194 -2.42 -10.40 -7.35
C ASP A 194 -1.90 -9.20 -6.54
N TYR A 195 -1.05 -8.36 -7.15
CA TYR A 195 -0.66 -7.08 -6.57
C TYR A 195 -0.96 -5.97 -7.57
N THR A 196 -1.38 -4.82 -7.05
CA THR A 196 -1.45 -3.59 -7.83
C THR A 196 -0.32 -2.67 -7.44
N VAL A 197 0.35 -2.09 -8.43
CA VAL A 197 1.40 -1.09 -8.21
C VAL A 197 0.79 0.32 -8.12
N VAL A 198 1.07 1.07 -7.05
CA VAL A 198 0.71 2.49 -6.91
C VAL A 198 1.97 3.36 -6.98
N PHE A 199 2.08 4.19 -8.01
CA PHE A 199 3.27 5.01 -8.24
C PHE A 199 3.22 6.34 -7.50
N SER A 200 4.17 6.58 -6.59
CA SER A 200 4.63 7.94 -6.24
C SER A 200 5.20 8.63 -7.48
N ALA A 201 4.77 9.86 -7.76
CA ALA A 201 5.39 10.67 -8.79
C ALA A 201 6.47 11.47 -8.09
N ALA A 202 7.56 11.61 -8.82
CA ALA A 202 8.58 12.60 -8.54
C ALA A 202 8.01 14.02 -8.72
#